data_AF-A0A7Y5GN65-F1
#
_entry.id   AF-A0A7Y5GN65-F1
#
_cell.length_a   1.000
_cell.length_b   1.000
_cell.length_c   1.000
_cell.angle_alpha   90.00
_cell.angle_beta   90.00
_cell.angle_gamma   90.00
#
_symmetry.space_group_name_H-M   'P 1'
#
loop_
_entity.id
_entity.type
_entity.pdbx_description
1 polymer ?
#
loop_
_entity_poly.entity_id
_entity_poly.type
_entity_poly.pdbx_seq_one_letter_code
_entity_poly.pdbx_strand_id
1 'polypeptide(L)'
;MSKVQKKSSVKSSRKVVTSPFSIYWDKNNYMFLIIGFVGLIIGFFLLASGEWDSTESQYFSPTILLIVYLIVFPLAIFYGPKLFKKKEDAGDTGQS
;
A
#
# COMPACT_ATOMS: atom_id res chain seq x y z
N MET A 1 -13.37 -22.90 57.54
CA MET A 1 -13.47 -21.65 56.75
C MET A 1 -12.88 -21.91 55.37
N SER A 2 -13.66 -21.77 54.30
CA SER A 2 -13.23 -22.06 52.92
C SER A 2 -12.78 -20.78 52.21
N LYS A 3 -11.53 -20.75 51.74
CA LYS A 3 -10.96 -19.62 50.99
C LYS A 3 -11.44 -19.68 49.53
N VAL A 4 -12.34 -18.77 49.16
CA VAL A 4 -12.76 -18.58 47.76
C VAL A 4 -11.59 -17.98 46.98
N GLN A 5 -10.99 -18.78 46.09
CA GLN A 5 -9.97 -18.34 45.15
C GLN A 5 -10.63 -17.42 44.10
N LYS A 6 -10.36 -16.11 44.16
CA LYS A 6 -10.76 -15.14 43.13
C LYS A 6 -10.02 -15.50 41.84
N LYS A 7 -10.75 -16.03 40.87
CA LYS A 7 -10.29 -16.24 39.49
C LYS A 7 -9.77 -14.91 38.97
N SER A 8 -8.45 -14.84 38.75
CA SER A 8 -7.78 -13.64 38.24
C SER A 8 -8.43 -13.22 36.93
N SER A 9 -8.64 -11.91 36.81
CA SER A 9 -9.24 -11.25 35.66
C SER A 9 -8.67 -11.82 34.37
N VAL A 10 -9.50 -12.54 33.63
CA VAL A 10 -9.29 -12.80 32.21
C VAL A 10 -9.10 -11.41 31.59
N LYS A 11 -7.85 -11.04 31.28
CA LYS A 11 -7.55 -9.91 30.41
C LYS A 11 -8.17 -10.28 29.07
N SER A 12 -9.44 -9.95 28.92
CA SER A 12 -10.12 -9.91 27.65
C SER A 12 -9.28 -8.98 26.80
N SER A 13 -8.47 -9.57 25.92
CA SER A 13 -7.86 -8.87 24.82
C SER A 13 -9.03 -8.33 24.02
N ARG A 14 -9.46 -7.11 24.40
CA ARG A 14 -10.47 -6.35 23.70
C ARG A 14 -9.90 -6.20 22.29
N LYS A 15 -10.29 -7.11 21.40
CA LYS A 15 -9.93 -7.07 19.99
C LYS A 15 -10.37 -5.69 19.56
N VAL A 16 -9.40 -4.84 19.25
CA VAL A 16 -9.66 -3.49 18.74
C VAL A 16 -10.47 -3.74 17.48
N VAL A 17 -11.77 -3.51 17.56
CA VAL A 17 -12.66 -3.61 16.41
C VAL A 17 -12.33 -2.37 15.60
N THR A 18 -11.24 -2.45 14.85
CA THR A 18 -10.85 -1.43 13.89
C THR A 18 -12.05 -1.28 12.95
N SER A 19 -12.62 -0.08 12.94
CA SER A 19 -13.78 0.25 12.11
C SER A 19 -13.57 -0.30 10.70
N PRO A 20 -14.61 -0.84 10.03
CA PRO A 20 -14.53 -1.24 8.63
C PRO A 20 -14.19 -0.06 7.70
N PHE A 21 -14.17 1.17 8.23
CA PHE A 21 -13.73 2.38 7.56
C PHE A 21 -12.41 2.94 8.14
N SER A 22 -11.63 2.15 8.87
CA SER A 22 -10.29 2.59 9.28
C SER A 22 -9.45 2.78 8.02
N ILE A 23 -8.78 3.92 7.88
CA ILE A 23 -8.00 4.25 6.71
C ILE A 23 -6.96 3.15 6.41
N TYR A 24 -7.21 2.34 5.37
CA TYR A 24 -6.38 1.18 4.99
C TYR A 24 -5.10 1.57 4.24
N TRP A 25 -4.91 2.86 3.97
CA TRP A 25 -3.84 3.37 3.13
C TRP A 25 -2.57 3.63 3.95
N ASP A 26 -1.51 2.89 3.66
CA ASP A 26 -0.17 3.13 4.19
C ASP A 26 0.53 4.25 3.40
N LYS A 27 1.53 4.91 4.01
CA LYS A 27 2.34 5.95 3.33
C LYS A 27 3.01 5.39 2.06
N ASN A 28 3.38 4.11 2.08
CA ASN A 28 3.97 3.46 0.91
C ASN A 28 2.97 3.32 -0.24
N ASN A 29 1.70 3.03 0.05
CA ASN A 29 0.64 2.92 -0.96
C ASN A 29 0.35 4.27 -1.63
N TYR A 30 0.40 5.35 -0.84
CA TYR A 30 0.32 6.71 -1.39
C TYR A 30 1.47 7.01 -2.36
N MET A 31 2.69 6.52 -2.09
CA MET A 31 3.81 6.68 -3.01
C MET A 31 3.53 6.02 -4.37
N PHE A 32 3.06 4.77 -4.37
CA PHE A 32 2.70 4.06 -5.60
C PHE A 32 1.53 4.75 -6.34
N LEU A 33 0.57 5.29 -5.60
CA LEU A 33 -0.54 6.04 -6.18
C LEU A 33 -0.05 7.31 -6.89
N ILE A 34 0.86 8.07 -6.27
CA ILE A 34 1.44 9.28 -6.87
C ILE A 34 2.22 8.92 -8.14
N ILE A 35 3.03 7.85 -8.10
CA ILE A 35 3.75 7.34 -9.27
C ILE A 35 2.78 6.98 -10.39
N GLY A 36 1.66 6.32 -10.06
CA GLY A 36 0.60 6.01 -11.01
C GLY A 36 -0.01 7.25 -11.64
N PHE A 37 -0.28 8.28 -10.85
CA PHE A 37 -0.77 9.58 -11.35
C PHE A 37 0.22 10.26 -12.29
N VAL A 38 1.52 10.27 -11.95
CA VAL A 38 2.56 10.81 -12.82
C VAL A 38 2.63 10.03 -14.13
N GLY A 39 2.58 8.70 -14.07
CA GLY A 39 2.55 7.84 -15.25
C GLY A 39 1.32 8.08 -16.14
N LEU A 40 0.16 8.32 -15.53
CA LEU A 40 -1.07 8.72 -16.22
C LEU A 40 -0.89 10.04 -16.98
N ILE A 41 -0.34 11.07 -16.32
CA ILE A 41 -0.09 12.38 -16.93
C ILE A 41 0.85 12.23 -18.12
N ILE A 42 1.93 11.47 -17.98
CA ILE A 42 2.89 11.23 -19.05
C ILE A 42 2.25 10.46 -20.21
N GLY A 43 1.49 9.39 -19.94
CA GLY A 43 0.80 8.61 -20.97
C GLY A 43 -0.21 9.44 -21.76
N PHE A 44 -1.03 10.25 -21.07
CA PHE A 44 -1.94 11.17 -21.73
C PHE A 44 -1.23 12.31 -22.46
N PHE A 45 -0.11 12.80 -21.94
CA PHE A 45 0.68 13.82 -22.59
C PHE A 45 1.31 13.30 -23.90
N LEU A 46 1.83 12.07 -23.90
CA LEU A 46 2.33 11.39 -25.10
C LEU A 46 1.20 11.18 -26.12
N LEU A 47 0.00 10.81 -25.65
CA LEU A 47 -1.19 10.71 -26.51
C LEU A 47 -1.52 12.06 -27.18
N ALA A 48 -1.45 13.15 -26.40
CA ALA A 48 -1.82 14.48 -26.86
C ALA A 48 -0.73 15.16 -27.72
N SER A 49 0.54 14.78 -27.56
CA SER A 49 1.68 15.42 -28.24
C SER A 49 2.08 14.73 -29.54
N GLY A 50 1.73 13.46 -29.73
CA GLY A 50 2.05 12.75 -30.97
C GLY A 50 1.14 13.18 -32.11
N GLU A 51 1.73 13.55 -33.25
CA GLU A 51 1.02 13.55 -34.53
C GLU A 51 0.34 12.20 -34.67
N TRP A 52 -0.94 12.16 -35.06
CA TRP A 52 -1.79 10.97 -35.05
C TRP A 52 -1.18 9.73 -35.74
N ASP A 53 -0.19 9.94 -36.61
CA ASP A 53 0.48 8.93 -37.45
C ASP A 53 1.84 8.48 -36.90
N SER A 54 2.27 9.03 -35.76
CA SER A 54 3.54 8.68 -35.12
C SER A 54 3.38 7.43 -34.26
N THR A 55 4.31 6.48 -34.41
CA THR A 55 4.32 5.17 -33.73
C THR A 55 4.28 5.30 -32.19
N GLU A 56 4.72 6.45 -31.68
CA GLU A 56 4.69 6.82 -30.26
C GLU A 56 3.27 6.98 -29.71
N SER A 57 2.38 7.62 -30.47
CA SER A 57 0.98 7.80 -30.05
C SER A 57 0.17 6.51 -30.18
N GLN A 58 0.43 5.73 -31.23
CA GLN A 58 -0.38 4.54 -31.54
C GLN A 58 -0.04 3.31 -30.66
N TYR A 59 1.22 3.15 -30.24
CA TYR A 59 1.65 1.96 -29.49
C TYR A 59 2.16 2.27 -28.09
N PHE A 60 3.00 3.30 -27.92
CA PHE A 60 3.62 3.57 -26.62
C PHE A 60 2.62 4.16 -25.63
N SER A 61 1.78 5.10 -26.06
CA SER A 61 0.79 5.72 -25.19
C SER A 61 -0.23 4.71 -24.61
N PRO A 62 -0.94 3.90 -25.42
CA PRO A 62 -1.85 2.88 -24.91
C PRO A 62 -1.15 1.87 -24.00
N THR A 63 0.10 1.50 -24.31
CA THR A 63 0.87 0.52 -23.52
C THR A 63 1.24 1.07 -22.15
N ILE A 64 1.70 2.33 -22.06
CA ILE A 64 2.03 2.99 -20.80
C ILE A 64 0.77 3.13 -19.94
N LEU A 65 -0.34 3.59 -20.52
CA LEU A 65 -1.63 3.71 -19.85
C LEU A 65 -2.11 2.34 -19.33
N LEU A 66 -1.95 1.28 -20.13
CA LEU A 66 -2.32 -0.08 -19.77
C LEU A 66 -1.48 -0.62 -18.61
N ILE A 67 -0.17 -0.38 -18.60
CA ILE A 67 0.71 -0.78 -17.50
C ILE A 67 0.36 -0.02 -16.21
N VAL A 68 0.15 1.29 -16.31
CA VAL A 68 -0.24 2.11 -15.15
C VAL A 68 -1.56 1.59 -14.57
N TYR A 69 -2.54 1.30 -15.42
CA TYR A 69 -3.86 0.84 -15.00
C TYR A 69 -3.89 -0.59 -14.45
N LEU A 70 -3.18 -1.52 -15.09
CA LEU A 70 -3.23 -2.95 -14.72
C LEU A 70 -2.18 -3.35 -13.68
N ILE A 71 -1.09 -2.60 -13.53
CA ILE A 71 0.00 -2.96 -12.62
C ILE A 71 0.11 -1.94 -11.50
N VAL A 72 0.31 -0.66 -11.82
CA VAL A 72 0.62 0.35 -10.80
C VAL A 72 -0.55 0.60 -9.85
N PHE A 73 -1.77 0.72 -10.36
CA PHE A 73 -2.96 0.92 -9.51
C PHE A 73 -3.30 -0.30 -8.65
N PRO A 74 -3.33 -1.54 -9.19
CA PRO A 74 -3.52 -2.72 -8.36
C PRO A 74 -2.43 -2.87 -7.31
N LEU A 75 -1.16 -2.63 -7.65
CA LEU A 75 -0.09 -2.64 -6.65
C LEU A 75 -0.32 -1.56 -5.58
N ALA A 76 -0.68 -0.33 -5.94
CA ALA A 76 -0.96 0.73 -4.97
C ALA A 76 -2.09 0.37 -3.99
N ILE A 77 -3.10 -0.38 -4.45
CA ILE A 77 -4.26 -0.80 -3.65
C ILE A 77 -3.91 -2.05 -2.81
N PHE A 78 -3.31 -3.07 -3.43
CA PHE A 78 -3.04 -4.37 -2.80
C PHE A 78 -1.80 -4.39 -1.90
N TYR A 79 -0.88 -3.42 -2.01
CA TYR A 79 0.28 -3.31 -1.10
C TYR A 79 -0.09 -2.85 0.33
N GLY A 80 -1.39 -2.97 0.67
CA GLY A 80 -1.98 -2.69 1.99
C GLY A 80 -1.23 -3.38 3.14
N PRO A 81 -1.46 -2.88 4.36
CA PRO A 81 -0.51 -2.89 5.46
C PRO A 81 0.13 -4.26 5.63
N LYS A 82 1.46 -4.30 5.45
CA LYS A 82 2.29 -5.39 5.96
C LYS A 82 2.04 -5.43 7.45
N LEU A 83 1.12 -6.31 7.85
CA LEU A 83 0.63 -6.44 9.22
C LEU A 83 1.78 -6.62 10.22
N PHE A 84 2.96 -7.02 9.77
CA PHE A 84 4.19 -6.97 10.56
C PHE A 84 5.39 -6.65 9.67
N LYS A 85 5.67 -5.37 9.40
CA LYS A 85 7.07 -4.97 9.23
C LYS A 85 7.69 -5.01 10.62
N LYS A 86 8.05 -6.23 11.06
CA LYS A 86 8.92 -6.44 12.21
C LYS A 86 10.13 -5.54 11.97
N LYS A 87 10.25 -4.51 12.79
CA LYS A 87 11.51 -3.82 12.99
C LYS A 87 12.50 -4.88 13.50
N GLU A 88 13.25 -5.48 12.58
CA GLU A 88 14.58 -5.97 12.89
C GLU A 88 15.55 -4.80 12.72
N ASP A 89 15.28 -3.76 13.52
CA ASP A 89 16.33 -2.92 14.08
C ASP A 89 16.91 -3.75 15.24
N ALA A 90 17.57 -4.88 14.95
CA ALA A 90 18.42 -5.59 15.90
C ALA A 90 19.75 -4.83 16.02
N GLY A 91 19.65 -3.57 16.44
CA GLY A 91 20.75 -2.83 17.02
C GLY A 91 20.80 -3.13 18.51
N ASP A 92 21.35 -4.29 18.87
CA ASP A 92 22.00 -4.51 20.17
C ASP A 92 23.22 -5.41 19.94
N THR A 93 24.15 -4.92 19.12
CA THR A 93 25.54 -5.32 19.24
C THR A 93 26.12 -4.47 20.37
N GLY A 94 26.03 -4.98 21.59
CA GLY A 94 26.39 -4.22 22.79
C GLY A 94 26.49 -5.04 24.08
N GLN A 95 26.77 -6.35 23.99
CA GLN A 95 27.30 -7.12 25.11
C GLN A 95 28.77 -7.46 24.83
N SER A 96 29.67 -6.84 25.58
CA SER A 96 30.96 -7.38 26.04
C SER A 96 31.47 -6.50 27.18
#